data_AF-A0A822EW41-F1
#
_entry.id   AF-A0A822EW41-F1
#
_cell.length_a   1.000
_cell.length_b   1.000
_cell.length_c   1.000
_cell.angle_alpha   90.00
_cell.angle_beta   90.00
_cell.angle_gamma   90.00
#
_symmetry.space_group_name_H-M   'P 1'
#
loop_
_entity.id
_entity.type
_entity.pdbx_description
1 polymer ?
#
loop_
_entity_poly.entity_id
_entity_poly.type
_entity_poly.pdbx_seq_one_letter_code
_entity_poly.pdbx_strand_id
1 'polypeptide(L)'
;RKVSLFDERPFEHEFFLQIAQSFPFLEKLCVRNHARQMYKECSKSINGNQHLSIIKYPYLKQLDIICACKDYHEQFLLDTKTCLPFDVRVSMHYERVKQVTCNFTRIKLVGDPENFCGETREISEHIKSYFPRTQIDY
;
A
#
# COMPACT_ATOMS: atom_id res chain seq x y z
N ARG A 1 3.43 16.67 -9.16
CA ARG A 1 2.94 17.40 -7.95
C ARG A 1 3.25 16.62 -6.68
N LYS A 2 3.37 17.28 -5.51
CA LYS A 2 3.70 16.62 -4.23
C LYS A 2 2.63 16.96 -3.17
N VAL A 3 2.15 15.95 -2.43
CA VAL A 3 1.20 16.10 -1.32
C VAL A 3 1.78 15.44 -0.08
N SER A 4 1.63 16.10 1.07
CA SER A 4 2.03 15.57 2.38
C SER A 4 0.84 15.69 3.32
N LEU A 5 0.49 14.58 3.95
CA LEU A 5 -0.68 14.43 4.79
C LEU A 5 -0.24 14.17 6.23
N PHE A 6 -0.74 14.98 7.15
CA PHE A 6 -0.51 14.84 8.58
C PHE A 6 -1.78 15.24 9.33
N ASP A 7 -2.28 14.34 10.17
CA ASP A 7 -3.43 14.56 11.04
C ASP A 7 -3.39 13.54 12.19
N GLU A 8 -4.03 13.88 13.30
CA GLU A 8 -4.26 12.97 14.42
C GLU A 8 -5.49 12.08 14.19
N ARG A 9 -6.42 12.53 13.34
CA ARG A 9 -7.62 11.78 12.93
C ARG A 9 -7.28 10.80 11.82
N PRO A 10 -7.92 9.63 11.77
CA PRO A 10 -7.64 8.64 10.72
C PRO A 10 -8.06 9.16 9.34
N PHE A 11 -7.25 8.84 8.32
CA PHE A 11 -7.63 9.03 6.93
C PHE A 11 -8.34 7.78 6.43
N GLU A 12 -9.64 7.85 6.16
CA GLU A 12 -10.37 6.70 5.64
C GLU A 12 -10.14 6.51 4.14
N HIS A 13 -10.56 5.36 3.58
CA HIS A 13 -10.36 5.04 2.15
C HIS A 13 -10.85 6.16 1.22
N GLU A 14 -12.01 6.74 1.51
CA GLU A 14 -12.61 7.85 0.75
C GLU A 14 -11.73 9.10 0.69
N PHE A 15 -10.98 9.37 1.76
CA PHE A 15 -10.06 10.50 1.78
C PHE A 15 -8.99 10.35 0.69
N PHE A 16 -8.42 9.15 0.57
CA PHE A 16 -7.43 8.87 -0.48
C PHE A 16 -8.05 8.87 -1.87
N LEU A 17 -9.32 8.46 -2.01
CA LEU A 17 -10.04 8.59 -3.28
C LEU A 17 -10.17 10.06 -3.70
N GLN A 18 -10.52 10.94 -2.76
CA GLN A 18 -10.61 12.38 -3.00
C GLN A 18 -9.25 12.99 -3.37
N ILE A 19 -8.16 12.55 -2.74
CA ILE A 19 -6.80 12.97 -3.12
C ILE A 19 -6.49 12.57 -4.56
N ALA A 20 -6.76 11.32 -4.96
CA ALA A 20 -6.52 10.87 -6.32
C ALA A 20 -7.31 11.69 -7.36
N GLN A 21 -8.57 12.02 -7.06
CA GLN A 21 -9.44 12.83 -7.93
C GLN A 21 -9.01 14.30 -8.00
N SER A 22 -8.59 14.89 -6.88
CA SER A 22 -8.18 16.30 -6.80
C SER A 22 -6.79 16.52 -7.40
N PHE A 23 -5.94 15.49 -7.36
CA PHE A 23 -4.55 15.55 -7.82
C PHE A 23 -4.27 14.41 -8.81
N PRO A 24 -4.88 14.43 -10.02
CA PRO A 24 -4.73 13.34 -10.99
C PRO A 24 -3.27 13.13 -11.43
N PHE A 25 -2.42 14.16 -11.38
CA PHE A 25 -1.00 14.13 -11.70
C PHE A 25 -0.09 14.14 -10.45
N LEU A 26 -0.54 13.51 -9.37
CA LEU A 26 0.25 13.38 -8.15
C LEU A 26 1.47 12.49 -8.40
N GLU A 27 2.67 13.01 -8.09
CA GLU A 27 3.95 12.29 -8.29
C GLU A 27 4.56 11.83 -6.97
N LYS A 28 4.29 12.55 -5.87
CA LYS A 28 4.75 12.17 -4.53
C LYS A 28 3.62 12.30 -3.52
N LEU A 29 3.41 11.24 -2.75
CA LEU A 29 2.50 11.21 -1.61
C LEU A 29 3.29 10.83 -0.35
N CYS A 30 3.19 11.65 0.69
CA CYS A 30 3.73 11.33 2.01
C CYS A 30 2.57 11.29 3.02
N VAL A 31 2.46 10.20 3.78
CA VAL A 31 1.40 10.01 4.77
C VAL A 31 2.04 9.79 6.13
N ARG A 32 1.76 10.70 7.06
CA ARG A 32 2.21 10.63 8.45
C ARG A 32 1.00 10.64 9.36
N ASN A 33 0.51 9.46 9.70
CA ASN A 33 -0.70 9.30 10.48
C ASN A 33 -0.66 7.97 11.21
N HIS A 34 -0.72 7.99 12.54
CA HIS A 34 -0.65 6.79 13.37
C HIS A 34 -2.04 6.25 13.76
N ALA A 35 -3.11 7.01 13.50
CA ALA A 35 -4.47 6.57 13.78
C ALA A 35 -4.85 5.42 12.85
N ARG A 36 -5.54 4.43 13.43
CA ARG A 36 -6.07 3.26 12.71
C ARG A 36 -7.28 3.69 11.89
N GLN A 37 -7.41 3.12 10.69
CA GLN A 37 -8.62 3.30 9.89
C GLN A 37 -9.78 2.58 10.57
N MET A 38 -10.86 3.31 10.82
CA MET A 38 -12.08 2.72 11.38
C MET A 38 -12.94 2.13 10.27
N TYR A 39 -12.89 2.72 9.08
CA TYR A 39 -13.67 2.34 7.91
C TYR A 39 -12.72 1.95 6.77
N LYS A 40 -12.22 0.72 6.88
CA LYS A 40 -11.32 0.10 5.89
C LYS A 40 -11.99 -0.19 4.54
N GLU A 41 -13.30 -0.03 4.50
CA GLU A 41 -14.21 -0.22 3.37
C GLU A 41 -15.05 1.05 3.21
N CYS A 42 -15.29 1.50 1.98
CA CYS A 42 -16.30 2.54 1.74
C CYS A 42 -17.63 2.09 2.36
N SER A 43 -18.17 2.89 3.28
CA SER A 43 -19.43 2.57 3.93
C SER A 43 -20.59 2.56 2.94
N LYS A 44 -21.21 1.38 2.78
CA LYS A 44 -22.59 1.10 2.34
C LYS A 44 -23.07 1.80 1.05
N SER A 45 -22.99 1.09 -0.07
CA SER A 45 -24.06 1.20 -1.07
C SER A 45 -25.29 0.47 -0.53
N ILE A 46 -26.44 1.15 -0.51
CA ILE A 46 -27.75 0.64 -0.10
C ILE A 46 -28.23 -0.51 -1.01
N ASN A 47 -27.53 -0.79 -2.12
CA ASN A 47 -27.94 -1.75 -3.13
C ASN A 47 -26.82 -2.77 -3.44
N GLY A 48 -26.58 -3.74 -2.55
CA GLY A 48 -26.09 -5.11 -2.82
C GLY A 48 -24.80 -5.40 -3.62
N ASN A 49 -24.25 -4.45 -4.37
CA ASN A 49 -23.09 -4.63 -5.24
C ASN A 49 -21.96 -3.73 -4.71
N GLN A 50 -21.24 -4.22 -3.70
CA GLN A 50 -20.03 -3.59 -3.19
C GLN A 50 -18.90 -3.70 -4.22
N HIS A 51 -18.89 -2.83 -5.23
CA HIS A 51 -17.69 -2.65 -6.04
C HIS A 51 -16.84 -1.57 -5.36
N LEU A 52 -15.85 -2.00 -4.56
CA LEU A 52 -14.84 -1.10 -4.03
C LEU A 52 -14.21 -0.34 -5.21
N SER A 53 -14.25 1.00 -5.17
CA SER A 53 -13.56 1.80 -6.16
C SER A 53 -12.06 1.71 -5.87
N ILE A 54 -11.36 0.89 -6.66
CA ILE A 54 -9.89 0.82 -6.62
C ILE A 54 -9.35 2.21 -6.92
N ILE A 55 -8.59 2.78 -5.97
CA ILE A 55 -7.99 4.10 -6.12
C ILE A 55 -6.80 3.97 -7.08
N LYS A 56 -6.71 4.85 -8.08
CA LYS A 56 -5.63 4.83 -9.06
C LYS A 56 -4.76 6.07 -8.90
N TYR A 57 -3.44 5.87 -8.82
CA TYR A 57 -2.46 6.96 -8.80
C TYR A 57 -1.50 6.88 -10.00
N PRO A 58 -1.99 7.09 -11.23
CA PRO A 58 -1.26 6.70 -12.45
C PRO A 58 0.11 7.35 -12.65
N TYR A 59 0.36 8.51 -12.01
CA TYR A 59 1.61 9.25 -12.15
C TYR A 59 2.47 9.26 -10.88
N LEU A 60 2.10 8.45 -9.86
CA LEU A 60 2.87 8.39 -8.63
C LEU A 60 4.25 7.80 -8.91
N LYS A 61 5.28 8.44 -8.39
CA LYS A 61 6.68 8.00 -8.48
C LYS A 61 7.25 7.66 -7.12
N GLN A 62 6.73 8.32 -6.07
CA GLN A 62 7.18 8.13 -4.70
C GLN A 62 6.00 8.09 -3.72
N LEU A 63 5.98 7.06 -2.88
CA LEU A 63 5.06 6.91 -1.75
C LEU A 63 5.88 6.77 -0.46
N ASP A 64 5.67 7.69 0.49
CA ASP A 64 6.32 7.62 1.80
C ASP A 64 5.26 7.38 2.88
N ILE A 65 5.32 6.20 3.50
CA ILE A 65 4.40 5.73 4.53
C ILE A 65 5.15 5.19 5.75
N ILE A 66 6.43 5.54 5.93
CA ILE A 66 7.28 5.08 7.06
C ILE A 66 6.58 5.32 8.40
N CYS A 67 6.07 6.55 8.60
CA CYS A 67 5.41 6.94 9.84
C CYS A 67 3.89 6.69 9.83
N ALA A 68 3.38 5.84 8.93
CA ALA A 68 1.96 5.57 8.85
C ALA A 68 1.55 4.36 9.72
N CYS A 69 0.28 4.32 10.13
CA CYS A 69 -0.34 3.12 10.68
C CYS A 69 -0.31 1.96 9.68
N LYS A 70 -0.38 0.72 10.20
CA LYS A 70 -0.37 -0.50 9.38
C LYS A 70 -1.52 -0.56 8.35
N ASP A 71 -2.64 0.07 8.66
CA ASP A 71 -3.83 0.04 7.78
C ASP A 71 -3.55 0.77 6.46
N TYR A 72 -2.75 1.85 6.49
CA TYR A 72 -2.32 2.56 5.28
C TYR A 72 -1.37 1.72 4.43
N HIS A 73 -0.50 0.92 5.06
CA HIS A 73 0.37 -0.01 4.33
C HIS A 73 -0.46 -1.04 3.58
N GLU A 74 -1.46 -1.64 4.23
CA GLU A 74 -2.41 -2.55 3.57
C GLU A 74 -3.17 -1.83 2.44
N GLN A 75 -3.61 -0.59 2.65
CA GLN A 75 -4.33 0.17 1.63
C GLN A 75 -3.51 0.41 0.36
N PHE A 76 -2.22 0.73 0.48
CA PHE A 76 -1.38 1.07 -0.67
C PHE A 76 -0.72 -0.13 -1.32
N LEU A 77 -0.42 -1.19 -0.55
CA LEU A 77 0.35 -2.34 -1.04
C LEU A 77 -0.52 -3.51 -1.50
N LEU A 78 -1.78 -3.57 -1.08
CA LEU A 78 -2.71 -4.57 -1.58
C LEU A 78 -3.47 -4.01 -2.78
N ASP A 79 -3.28 -4.65 -3.93
CA ASP A 79 -3.91 -4.30 -5.22
C ASP A 79 -5.45 -4.34 -5.19
N THR A 80 -6.04 -4.84 -4.11
CA THR A 80 -7.49 -4.83 -3.88
C THR A 80 -8.05 -3.45 -3.54
N LYS A 81 -7.20 -2.49 -3.13
CA LYS A 81 -7.64 -1.16 -2.67
C LYS A 81 -7.03 -0.02 -3.48
N THR A 82 -5.76 -0.13 -3.83
CA THR A 82 -5.03 0.89 -4.58
C THR A 82 -4.25 0.25 -5.72
N CYS A 83 -4.33 0.85 -6.90
CA CYS A 83 -3.50 0.48 -8.04
C CYS A 83 -2.39 1.53 -8.19
N LEU A 84 -1.17 1.10 -7.88
CA LEU A 84 0.05 1.87 -8.10
C LEU A 84 0.63 1.60 -9.50
N PRO A 85 1.25 2.61 -10.13
CA PRO A 85 1.92 2.42 -11.41
C PRO A 85 3.16 1.55 -11.26
N PHE A 86 3.76 1.17 -12.40
CA PHE A 86 5.04 0.48 -12.40
C PHE A 86 6.15 1.42 -11.91
N ASP A 87 7.10 0.85 -11.16
CA ASP A 87 8.31 1.51 -10.65
C ASP A 87 8.06 2.63 -9.62
N VAL A 88 7.04 2.46 -8.76
CA VAL A 88 6.86 3.36 -7.60
C VAL A 88 7.90 3.06 -6.55
N ARG A 89 8.61 4.09 -6.09
CA ARG A 89 9.46 4.01 -4.89
C ARG A 89 8.61 4.14 -3.63
N VAL A 90 8.56 3.09 -2.83
CA VAL A 90 7.81 3.04 -1.57
C VAL A 90 8.80 3.04 -0.41
N SER A 91 8.68 4.02 0.48
CA SER A 91 9.45 4.09 1.72
C SER A 91 8.58 3.60 2.89
N MET A 92 9.02 2.53 3.57
CA MET A 92 8.32 1.95 4.72
C MET A 92 9.24 1.09 5.58
N HIS A 93 8.89 0.87 6.85
CA HIS A 93 9.67 -0.02 7.72
C HIS A 93 9.64 -1.49 7.24
N TYR A 94 10.79 -2.14 7.25
CA TYR A 94 10.94 -3.55 6.84
C TYR A 94 10.00 -4.50 7.61
N GLU A 95 9.83 -4.28 8.92
CA GLU A 95 8.92 -5.06 9.77
C GLU A 95 7.47 -4.97 9.29
N ARG A 96 7.07 -3.82 8.72
CA ARG A 96 5.74 -3.65 8.13
C ARG A 96 5.62 -4.42 6.82
N VAL A 97 6.68 -4.49 6.03
CA VAL A 97 6.69 -5.29 4.79
C VAL A 97 6.42 -6.75 5.14
N LYS A 98 7.18 -7.29 6.10
CA LYS A 98 6.97 -8.63 6.64
C LYS A 98 5.55 -8.85 7.13
N GLN A 99 4.98 -7.90 7.87
CA GLN A 99 3.61 -8.05 8.37
C GLN A 99 2.57 -8.13 7.25
N VAL A 100 2.65 -7.23 6.24
CA VAL A 100 1.69 -7.20 5.12
C VAL A 100 1.79 -8.44 4.24
N THR A 101 3.01 -8.98 4.07
CA THR A 101 3.27 -10.19 3.26
C THR A 101 3.17 -11.49 4.04
N CYS A 102 2.82 -11.45 5.33
CA CYS A 102 2.88 -12.59 6.26
C CYS A 102 4.25 -13.29 6.23
N ASN A 103 5.34 -12.56 6.47
CA ASN A 103 6.71 -13.03 6.32
C ASN A 103 6.98 -13.61 4.92
N PHE A 104 6.45 -12.98 3.88
CA PHE A 104 6.56 -13.48 2.50
C PHE A 104 6.03 -14.90 2.34
N THR A 105 4.98 -15.28 3.08
CA THR A 105 4.28 -16.56 2.91
C THR A 105 2.90 -16.42 2.28
N ARG A 106 2.39 -15.20 2.10
CA ARG A 106 1.06 -14.94 1.54
C ARG A 106 0.90 -15.39 0.06
N ILE A 107 1.98 -15.72 -0.65
CA ILE A 107 1.98 -16.31 -2.01
C ILE A 107 1.57 -17.80 -2.03
N LYS A 108 1.35 -18.48 -0.90
CA LYS A 108 0.94 -19.90 -0.92
C LYS A 108 -0.55 -20.11 -1.18
N LEU A 109 -0.99 -19.88 -2.42
CA LEU A 109 -2.05 -20.63 -3.09
C LEU A 109 -1.74 -20.73 -4.59
N VAL A 110 -0.60 -21.35 -4.94
CA VAL A 110 -0.38 -22.36 -6.01
C VAL A 110 1.12 -22.73 -5.94
N GLY A 111 1.44 -23.94 -5.45
CA GLY A 111 2.73 -24.60 -5.71
C GLY A 111 3.87 -24.44 -4.69
N ASP A 112 3.98 -25.44 -3.83
CA ASP A 112 5.15 -25.95 -3.07
C ASP A 112 5.86 -25.17 -1.94
N PRO A 113 6.35 -25.88 -0.90
CA PRO A 113 6.96 -25.29 0.28
C PRO A 113 8.46 -25.61 0.36
N GLU A 114 9.32 -24.64 0.05
CA GLU A 114 10.71 -24.72 0.49
C GLU A 114 11.10 -23.51 1.34
N ASN A 115 11.71 -23.85 2.47
CA ASN A 115 12.23 -22.96 3.49
C ASN A 115 13.35 -22.11 2.92
N PHE A 116 13.24 -20.78 3.00
CA PHE A 116 14.40 -19.91 2.88
C PHE A 116 14.45 -18.93 4.05
N CYS A 117 15.45 -19.16 4.91
CA CYS A 117 16.00 -18.20 5.86
C CYS A 117 17.42 -17.92 5.36
N GLY A 118 17.62 -16.78 4.70
CA GLY A 118 18.87 -16.40 4.05
C GLY A 118 18.98 -14.88 3.82
N GLU A 119 20.19 -14.37 3.92
CA GLU A 119 20.55 -12.96 4.16
C GLU A 119 20.26 -12.00 2.99
N THR A 120 19.87 -10.77 3.36
CA THR A 120 19.78 -9.46 2.66
C THR A 120 19.77 -9.32 1.12
N ARG A 121 20.49 -10.11 0.32
CA ARG A 121 20.42 -10.07 -1.15
C ARG A 121 19.21 -10.83 -1.71
N GLU A 122 18.85 -11.97 -1.12
CA GLU A 122 17.67 -12.76 -1.52
C GLU A 122 16.35 -12.00 -1.25
N ILE A 123 16.34 -11.17 -0.20
CA ILE A 123 15.16 -10.41 0.22
C ILE A 123 14.66 -9.46 -0.87
N SER A 124 15.55 -8.85 -1.67
CA SER A 124 15.18 -7.93 -2.75
C SER A 124 14.44 -8.64 -3.88
N GLU A 125 14.88 -9.83 -4.26
CA GLU A 125 14.23 -10.62 -5.31
C GLU A 125 12.88 -11.16 -4.84
N HIS A 126 12.78 -11.60 -3.58
CA HIS A 126 11.51 -12.02 -2.98
C HIS A 126 10.52 -10.85 -2.81
N ILE A 127 10.97 -9.64 -2.44
CA ILE A 127 10.08 -8.47 -2.36
C ILE A 127 9.53 -8.13 -3.75
N LYS A 128 10.36 -8.22 -4.80
CA LYS A 128 9.93 -7.98 -6.18
C LYS A 128 8.88 -8.99 -6.66
N SER A 129 8.89 -10.23 -6.17
CA SER A 129 7.83 -11.19 -6.53
C SER A 129 6.47 -10.84 -5.89
N TYR A 130 6.48 -10.28 -4.67
CA TYR A 130 5.29 -9.81 -3.98
C TYR A 130 4.75 -8.48 -4.52
N PHE A 131 5.66 -7.56 -4.85
CA PHE A 131 5.31 -6.23 -5.33
C PHE A 131 6.06 -5.93 -6.64
N PRO A 132 5.70 -6.60 -7.75
CA PRO A 132 6.44 -6.52 -9.02
C PRO A 132 6.42 -5.13 -9.66
N ARG A 133 5.57 -4.23 -9.14
CA ARG A 133 5.40 -2.86 -9.64
C ARG A 133 6.08 -1.81 -8.76
N THR A 134 6.72 -2.19 -7.65
CA THR A 134 7.25 -1.21 -6.69
C THR A 134 8.68 -1.51 -6.29
N GLN A 135 9.47 -0.46 -6.14
CA GLN A 135 10.76 -0.51 -5.46
C GLN A 135 10.56 -0.12 -4.00
N ILE A 136 10.82 -1.03 -3.06
CA ILE A 136 10.66 -0.75 -1.63
C ILE A 136 12.03 -0.40 -1.03
N ASP A 137 12.15 0.83 -0.52
CA ASP A 137 13.29 1.31 0.24
C ASP A 137 12.94 1.17 1.74
N TYR A 138 13.69 0.34 2.47
CA TYR A 138 13.46 -0.01 3.88
C TYR A 138 14.61 0.40 4.81
#